data_AF-A0A954LLI2-F1
#
_entry.id   AF-A0A954LLI2-F1
#
_cell.length_a   1.000
_cell.length_b   1.000
_cell.length_c   1.000
_cell.angle_alpha   90.00
_cell.angle_beta   90.00
_cell.angle_gamma   90.00
#
_symmetry.space_group_name_H-M   'P 1'
#
loop_
_entity.id
_entity.type
_entity.pdbx_description
1 polymer ?
#
loop_
_entity_poly.entity_id
_entity_poly.type
_entity_poly.pdbx_seq_one_letter_code
_entity_poly.pdbx_strand_id
1 'polypeptide(L)'
;MVHSESPLAKQMAASAERLCFTFPNRFAYVDTKRGLAAGFHLVEGFFRDDRPLVEKVLDDQQNEELNRLWEELDFVTRHSETLLRGFVWFERSERHVLHDQRFDFLRPEDPQLINAAMLNRFEKVYLEKMGIKLVEGSLKPVSPSEKYDMIHGFFEQVREGLTCRQELLQKAEELAWRDMKQIAEQAFRRPLSDRDKQSLNALYRAFRDQGQDIETSLRGVMTAVLMSPRFCYRYTEVASGSDVVPLSDYALASRLSYFLWSTLPDEELLAAATSGKLQDESVLLAHTRRMLKDRKVESFAREFFGQWLRYRDYLANDSVNGEAFPGYTDELRQAMFEEPVRLATHLIEQDKPITEWLRSDFTFVNGVLAKHYGGD
;
A
#
# COMPACT_ATOMS: atom_id res chain seq x y z
N MET A 1 -1.26 2.98 -0.17
CA MET A 1 -1.62 1.90 0.76
C MET A 1 -2.51 0.94 -0.01
N VAL A 2 -1.93 -0.16 -0.53
CA VAL A 2 -2.75 -1.24 -1.10
C VAL A 2 -3.30 -2.01 0.09
N HIS A 3 -4.63 -2.14 0.23
CA HIS A 3 -5.23 -2.99 1.25
C HIS A 3 -4.69 -4.42 1.08
N SER A 4 -4.12 -5.00 2.13
CA SER A 4 -3.51 -6.35 2.12
C SER A 4 -4.46 -7.45 1.63
N GLU A 5 -5.76 -7.25 1.81
CA GLU A 5 -6.83 -8.16 1.39
C GLU A 5 -7.30 -7.97 -0.05
N SER A 6 -6.86 -6.90 -0.73
CA SER A 6 -7.32 -6.61 -2.10
C SER A 6 -6.88 -7.71 -3.08
N PRO A 7 -7.65 -7.95 -4.16
CA PRO A 7 -7.25 -8.89 -5.21
C PRO A 7 -5.83 -8.60 -5.74
N LEU A 8 -5.49 -7.32 -5.91
CA LEU A 8 -4.16 -6.88 -6.34
C LEU A 8 -3.08 -7.21 -5.31
N ALA A 9 -3.31 -6.97 -4.01
CA ALA A 9 -2.34 -7.31 -2.96
C ALA A 9 -2.12 -8.83 -2.86
N LYS A 10 -3.19 -9.63 -2.96
CA LYS A 10 -3.11 -11.10 -2.96
C LYS A 10 -2.35 -11.61 -4.19
N GLN A 11 -2.57 -10.99 -5.34
CA GLN A 11 -1.83 -11.30 -6.56
C GLN A 11 -0.35 -10.95 -6.45
N MET A 12 -0.01 -9.75 -5.93
CA MET A 12 1.37 -9.34 -5.68
C MET A 12 2.07 -10.24 -4.64
N ALA A 13 1.39 -10.62 -3.56
CA ALA A 13 1.93 -11.53 -2.55
C ALA A 13 2.20 -12.93 -3.13
N ALA A 14 1.27 -13.47 -3.93
CA ALA A 14 1.47 -14.75 -4.61
C ALA A 14 2.61 -14.71 -5.65
N SER A 15 2.78 -13.59 -6.36
CA SER A 15 3.92 -13.38 -7.26
C SER A 15 5.24 -13.33 -6.48
N ALA A 16 5.29 -12.63 -5.35
CA ALA A 16 6.48 -12.58 -4.49
C ALA A 16 6.83 -13.95 -3.88
N GLU A 17 5.83 -14.74 -3.47
CA GLU A 17 6.05 -16.10 -2.94
C GLU A 17 6.58 -17.06 -4.01
N ARG A 18 6.05 -16.98 -5.24
CA ARG A 18 6.57 -17.73 -6.40
C ARG A 18 8.00 -17.32 -6.73
N LEU A 19 8.30 -16.02 -6.75
CA LEU A 19 9.65 -15.50 -6.93
C LEU A 19 10.60 -16.13 -5.91
N CYS A 20 10.27 -16.09 -4.62
CA CYS A 20 11.10 -16.67 -3.55
C CYS A 20 11.25 -18.20 -3.67
N PHE A 21 10.24 -18.91 -4.15
CA PHE A 21 10.29 -20.37 -4.34
C PHE A 21 11.15 -20.79 -5.54
N THR A 22 11.14 -20.00 -6.62
CA THR A 22 11.86 -20.31 -7.87
C THR A 22 13.37 -20.12 -7.76
N PHE A 23 13.89 -19.36 -6.78
CA PHE A 23 15.33 -19.18 -6.59
C PHE A 23 15.94 -20.20 -5.61
N PRO A 24 16.65 -21.25 -6.08
CA PRO A 24 17.43 -22.11 -5.21
C PRO A 24 18.62 -21.34 -4.62
N ASN A 25 18.96 -21.70 -3.39
CA ASN A 25 19.83 -20.89 -2.53
C ASN A 25 21.23 -20.56 -3.08
N ARG A 26 21.81 -21.25 -4.09
CA ARG A 26 23.12 -20.91 -4.69
C ARG A 26 23.31 -21.51 -6.10
N PHE A 27 23.63 -20.65 -7.07
CA PHE A 27 24.44 -20.99 -8.25
C PHE A 27 25.63 -20.03 -8.31
N ALA A 28 26.81 -20.52 -8.70
CA ALA A 28 28.01 -19.69 -8.85
C ALA A 28 28.29 -19.47 -10.33
N TYR A 29 28.22 -18.21 -10.77
CA TYR A 29 28.57 -17.75 -12.11
C TYR A 29 29.39 -16.47 -12.02
N VAL A 30 30.36 -16.32 -12.92
CA VAL A 30 31.18 -15.10 -13.02
C VAL A 30 30.75 -14.40 -14.30
N ASP A 31 29.91 -13.36 -14.17
CA ASP A 31 29.57 -12.48 -15.29
C ASP A 31 30.77 -11.57 -15.60
N THR A 32 31.28 -11.64 -16.82
CA THR A 32 32.40 -10.80 -17.31
C THR A 32 32.01 -9.34 -17.49
N LYS A 33 30.72 -9.01 -17.39
CA LYS A 33 30.17 -7.64 -17.35
C LYS A 33 29.83 -7.15 -15.93
N ARG A 34 30.06 -7.97 -14.89
CA ARG A 34 29.82 -7.58 -13.48
C ARG A 34 30.83 -6.52 -13.07
N GLY A 35 30.43 -5.27 -13.21
CA GLY A 35 31.44 -4.26 -13.37
C GLY A 35 31.05 -2.88 -12.92
N LEU A 36 30.61 -2.79 -11.66
CA LEU A 36 31.06 -1.70 -10.79
C LEU A 36 31.52 -2.38 -9.48
N ALA A 37 32.20 -1.63 -8.59
CA ALA A 37 32.99 -2.19 -7.48
C ALA A 37 32.41 -3.47 -6.88
N ALA A 38 33.26 -4.47 -6.62
CA ALA A 38 32.85 -5.60 -5.78
C ALA A 38 32.20 -5.11 -4.46
N GLY A 39 32.70 -4.01 -3.88
CA GLY A 39 32.10 -3.37 -2.69
C GLY A 39 30.71 -2.76 -2.91
N PHE A 40 30.40 -2.23 -4.09
CA PHE A 40 29.09 -1.61 -4.36
C PHE A 40 27.98 -2.68 -4.32
N HIS A 41 28.19 -3.79 -5.00
CA HIS A 41 27.26 -4.93 -4.99
C HIS A 41 27.14 -5.62 -3.63
N LEU A 42 28.09 -5.39 -2.71
CA LEU A 42 28.05 -5.95 -1.36
C LEU A 42 27.32 -5.05 -0.36
N VAL A 43 27.19 -3.75 -0.65
CA VAL A 43 26.63 -2.76 0.28
C VAL A 43 25.27 -2.23 -0.20
N GLU A 44 25.12 -1.95 -1.49
CA GLU A 44 23.97 -1.23 -2.06
C GLU A 44 23.40 -1.88 -3.33
N GLY A 45 24.25 -2.54 -4.13
CA GLY A 45 23.90 -2.97 -5.49
C GLY A 45 23.22 -4.33 -5.54
N PHE A 46 21.99 -4.36 -6.03
CA PHE A 46 21.32 -5.59 -6.41
C PHE A 46 21.69 -5.99 -7.85
N PHE A 47 21.91 -7.29 -8.09
CA PHE A 47 22.26 -7.83 -9.41
C PHE A 47 21.46 -9.09 -9.68
N ARG A 48 20.80 -9.13 -10.84
CA ARG A 48 20.08 -10.30 -11.32
C ARG A 48 21.08 -11.40 -11.71
N ASP A 49 21.17 -12.45 -10.89
CA ASP A 49 22.12 -13.57 -11.06
C ASP A 49 21.42 -14.90 -11.40
N ASP A 50 20.54 -14.86 -12.39
CA ASP A 50 19.75 -16.02 -12.82
C ASP A 50 20.17 -16.55 -14.20
N ARG A 51 21.21 -15.99 -14.82
CA ARG A 51 21.69 -16.40 -16.15
C ARG A 51 21.96 -17.91 -16.27
N PRO A 52 22.57 -18.60 -15.27
CA PRO A 52 22.71 -20.05 -15.33
C PRO A 52 21.37 -20.80 -15.37
N LEU A 53 20.36 -20.28 -14.66
CA LEU A 53 19.01 -20.85 -14.64
C LEU A 53 18.38 -20.70 -16.02
N VAL A 54 18.45 -19.50 -16.60
CA VAL A 54 17.95 -19.17 -17.93
C VAL A 54 18.62 -19.99 -19.03
N GLU A 55 19.94 -20.15 -19.00
CA GLU A 55 20.70 -20.81 -20.06
C GLU A 55 20.68 -22.35 -19.99
N LYS A 56 20.50 -22.93 -18.80
CA LYS A 56 20.77 -24.36 -18.58
C LYS A 56 19.58 -25.16 -18.06
N VAL A 57 18.56 -24.51 -17.50
CA VAL A 57 17.51 -25.19 -16.74
C VAL A 57 16.13 -24.88 -17.29
N LEU A 58 15.82 -23.61 -17.54
CA LEU A 58 14.46 -23.19 -17.88
C LEU A 58 14.15 -23.37 -19.36
N ASP A 59 12.90 -23.73 -19.64
CA ASP A 59 12.34 -23.61 -20.98
C ASP A 59 11.94 -22.16 -21.30
N ASP A 60 11.54 -21.90 -22.55
CA ASP A 60 11.20 -20.55 -23.02
C ASP A 60 10.02 -19.94 -22.24
N GLN A 61 9.01 -20.74 -21.88
CA GLN A 61 7.85 -20.26 -21.13
C GLN A 61 8.23 -19.89 -19.69
N GLN A 62 9.07 -20.70 -19.05
CA GLN A 62 9.60 -20.43 -17.72
C GLN A 62 10.53 -19.21 -17.72
N ASN A 63 11.31 -19.02 -18.78
CA ASN A 63 12.12 -17.82 -18.98
C ASN A 63 11.27 -16.55 -19.11
N GLU A 64 10.19 -16.60 -19.89
CA GLU A 64 9.24 -15.51 -19.99
C GLU A 64 8.57 -15.17 -18.65
N GLU A 65 8.18 -16.19 -17.87
CA GLU A 65 7.65 -16.01 -16.52
C GLU A 65 8.67 -15.33 -15.60
N LEU A 66 9.91 -15.83 -15.58
CA LEU A 66 10.98 -15.30 -14.75
C LEU A 66 11.27 -13.83 -15.10
N ASN A 67 11.35 -13.50 -16.40
CA ASN A 67 11.53 -12.13 -16.86
C ASN A 67 10.39 -11.22 -16.39
N ARG A 68 9.13 -11.66 -16.49
CA ARG A 68 7.98 -10.89 -16.00
C ARG A 68 8.05 -10.64 -14.49
N LEU A 69 8.44 -11.64 -13.71
CA LEU A 69 8.59 -11.50 -12.26
C LEU A 69 9.70 -10.50 -11.89
N TRP A 70 10.79 -10.48 -12.66
CA TRP A 70 11.82 -9.44 -12.51
C TRP A 70 11.31 -8.05 -12.86
N GLU A 71 10.58 -7.91 -13.96
CA GLU A 71 9.98 -6.63 -14.35
C GLU A 71 9.00 -6.12 -13.27
N GLU A 72 8.19 -7.01 -12.69
CA GLU A 72 7.30 -6.68 -11.56
C GLU A 72 8.10 -6.21 -10.33
N LEU A 73 9.15 -6.94 -9.96
CA LEU A 73 10.01 -6.55 -8.83
C LEU A 73 10.69 -5.21 -9.08
N ASP A 74 11.29 -5.01 -10.25
CA ASP A 74 11.99 -3.79 -10.64
C ASP A 74 11.05 -2.59 -10.64
N PHE A 75 9.82 -2.78 -11.14
CA PHE A 75 8.78 -1.76 -11.11
C PHE A 75 8.42 -1.37 -9.67
N VAL A 76 8.16 -2.34 -8.79
CA VAL A 76 7.73 -2.09 -7.40
C VAL A 76 8.85 -1.48 -6.56
N THR A 77 10.07 -1.96 -6.72
CA THR A 77 11.24 -1.53 -5.92
C THR A 77 11.93 -0.28 -6.49
N ARG A 78 11.52 0.17 -7.68
CA ARG A 78 12.18 1.26 -8.43
C ARG A 78 13.67 0.94 -8.62
N HIS A 79 13.98 -0.31 -8.93
CA HIS A 79 15.33 -0.86 -8.84
C HIS A 79 16.38 0.01 -9.56
N SER A 80 16.14 0.39 -10.82
CA SER A 80 17.10 1.19 -11.62
C SER A 80 17.40 2.57 -11.02
N GLU A 81 16.39 3.25 -10.46
CA GLU A 81 16.59 4.52 -9.76
C GLU A 81 17.36 4.31 -8.45
N THR A 82 16.94 3.33 -7.65
CA THR A 82 17.60 3.00 -6.37
C THR A 82 19.06 2.63 -6.59
N LEU A 83 19.35 1.80 -7.60
CA LEU A 83 20.69 1.39 -7.98
C LEU A 83 21.56 2.60 -8.37
N LEU A 84 21.03 3.50 -9.19
CA LEU A 84 21.75 4.71 -9.60
C LEU A 84 22.04 5.63 -8.41
N ARG A 85 21.07 5.85 -7.52
CA ARG A 85 21.23 6.68 -6.32
C ARG A 85 22.26 6.07 -5.36
N GLY A 86 22.14 4.78 -5.09
CA GLY A 86 23.10 4.03 -4.28
C GLY A 86 24.51 4.07 -4.88
N PHE A 87 24.63 3.99 -6.21
CA PHE A 87 25.92 4.09 -6.90
C PHE A 87 26.59 5.45 -6.68
N VAL A 88 25.85 6.55 -6.83
CA VAL A 88 26.37 7.91 -6.57
C VAL A 88 26.77 8.06 -5.10
N TRP A 89 25.98 7.53 -4.18
CA TRP A 89 26.31 7.55 -2.75
C TRP A 89 27.60 6.80 -2.48
N PHE A 90 27.69 5.54 -2.92
CA PHE A 90 28.83 4.66 -2.69
C PHE A 90 30.14 5.19 -3.29
N GLU A 91 30.12 5.69 -4.53
CA GLU A 91 31.32 6.24 -5.16
C GLU A 91 31.78 7.57 -4.50
N ARG A 92 30.92 8.25 -3.75
CA ARG A 92 31.27 9.41 -2.93
C ARG A 92 31.81 9.02 -1.55
N SER A 93 31.21 8.03 -0.88
CA SER A 93 31.59 7.61 0.47
C SER A 93 32.81 6.69 0.49
N GLU A 94 32.82 5.64 -0.34
CA GLU A 94 33.74 4.51 -0.18
C GLU A 94 34.91 4.51 -1.17
N ARG A 95 34.70 4.91 -2.44
CA ARG A 95 35.75 4.85 -3.48
C ARG A 95 36.34 6.19 -3.90
N HIS A 96 35.72 7.30 -3.47
CA HIS A 96 36.17 8.67 -3.71
C HIS A 96 36.39 9.05 -5.19
N VAL A 97 35.91 8.26 -6.15
CA VAL A 97 36.01 8.57 -7.59
C VAL A 97 35.28 9.88 -7.91
N LEU A 98 34.13 10.09 -7.25
CA LEU A 98 33.28 11.28 -7.42
C LEU A 98 33.74 12.49 -6.57
N HIS A 99 34.94 12.47 -5.98
CA HIS A 99 35.54 13.65 -5.33
C HIS A 99 36.20 14.61 -6.33
N ASP A 100 36.36 14.18 -7.59
CA ASP A 100 36.77 15.07 -8.68
C ASP A 100 35.70 16.15 -8.90
N GLN A 101 36.12 17.42 -8.92
CA GLN A 101 35.22 18.59 -9.03
C GLN A 101 34.29 18.51 -10.25
N ARG A 102 34.68 17.77 -11.29
CA ARG A 102 33.80 17.54 -12.44
C ARG A 102 32.48 16.86 -12.07
N PHE A 103 32.39 16.16 -10.94
CA PHE A 103 31.17 15.51 -10.43
C PHE A 103 30.42 16.33 -9.37
N ASP A 104 30.80 17.57 -9.09
CA ASP A 104 30.16 18.40 -8.06
C ASP A 104 28.67 18.65 -8.31
N PHE A 105 28.21 18.45 -9.54
CA PHE A 105 26.81 18.53 -9.95
C PHE A 105 25.96 17.32 -9.50
N LEU A 106 26.56 16.23 -9.00
CA LEU A 106 25.83 15.01 -8.63
C LEU A 106 25.54 14.94 -7.14
N ARG A 107 24.28 14.72 -6.77
CA ARG A 107 23.85 14.33 -5.43
C ARG A 107 22.92 13.11 -5.52
N PRO A 108 23.04 12.11 -4.63
CA PRO A 108 22.13 10.97 -4.61
C PRO A 108 20.66 11.36 -4.46
N GLU A 109 20.37 12.50 -3.85
CA GLU A 109 19.01 12.99 -3.56
C GLU A 109 18.45 13.90 -4.66
N ASP A 110 19.26 14.27 -5.66
CA ASP A 110 18.82 15.16 -6.73
C ASP A 110 17.71 14.48 -7.56
N PRO A 111 16.50 15.06 -7.67
CA PRO A 111 15.45 14.52 -8.53
C PRO A 111 15.86 14.45 -10.01
N GLN A 112 16.77 15.32 -10.46
CA GLN A 112 17.22 15.33 -11.85
C GLN A 112 18.21 14.21 -12.17
N LEU A 113 18.67 13.42 -11.19
CA LEU A 113 19.63 12.35 -11.39
C LEU A 113 19.17 11.30 -12.41
N ILE A 114 17.87 11.05 -12.46
CA ILE A 114 17.24 10.09 -13.38
C ILE A 114 16.92 10.66 -14.77
N ASN A 115 17.19 11.95 -15.01
CA ASN A 115 16.93 12.56 -16.30
C ASN A 115 18.01 12.17 -17.32
N ALA A 116 17.60 11.95 -18.58
CA ALA A 116 18.51 11.57 -19.66
C ALA A 116 19.72 12.51 -19.82
N ALA A 117 19.52 13.83 -19.70
CA ALA A 117 20.62 14.79 -19.79
C ALA A 117 21.63 14.66 -18.64
N MET A 118 21.15 14.40 -17.42
CA MET A 118 21.99 14.21 -16.24
C MET A 118 22.77 12.89 -16.32
N LEU A 119 22.09 11.81 -16.73
CA LEU A 119 22.70 10.50 -16.97
C LEU A 119 23.79 10.56 -18.03
N ASN A 120 23.51 11.18 -19.18
CA ASN A 120 24.50 11.32 -20.25
C ASN A 120 25.72 12.14 -19.82
N ARG A 121 25.51 13.23 -19.05
CA ARG A 121 26.60 14.03 -18.48
C ARG A 121 27.40 13.20 -17.48
N PHE A 122 26.72 12.46 -16.61
CA PHE A 122 27.36 11.61 -15.61
C PHE A 122 28.22 10.54 -16.27
N GLU A 123 27.63 9.76 -17.18
CA GLU A 123 28.32 8.71 -17.92
C GLU A 123 29.55 9.24 -18.64
N LYS A 124 29.42 10.36 -19.37
CA LYS A 124 30.55 10.98 -20.08
C LYS A 124 31.71 11.33 -19.14
N VAL A 125 31.43 12.06 -18.05
CA VAL A 125 32.48 12.48 -17.10
C VAL A 125 33.09 11.25 -16.41
N TYR A 126 32.30 10.22 -16.14
CA TYR A 126 32.77 8.97 -15.54
C TYR A 126 33.68 8.18 -16.48
N LEU A 127 33.32 8.03 -17.76
CA LEU A 127 34.15 7.41 -18.78
C LEU A 127 35.49 8.14 -18.95
N GLU A 128 35.45 9.48 -19.04
CA GLU A 128 36.65 10.31 -19.12
C GLU A 128 37.54 10.18 -17.86
N LYS A 129 36.93 10.14 -16.67
CA LYS A 129 37.65 9.92 -15.40
C LYS A 129 38.35 8.55 -15.37
N MET A 130 37.75 7.54 -15.99
CA MET A 130 38.29 6.19 -16.11
C MET A 130 39.33 6.04 -17.24
N GLY A 131 39.68 7.14 -17.91
CA GLY A 131 40.71 7.20 -18.93
C GLY A 131 40.25 6.76 -20.33
N ILE A 132 38.94 6.66 -20.56
CA ILE A 132 38.37 6.25 -21.84
C ILE A 132 38.27 7.48 -22.75
N LYS A 133 38.94 7.44 -23.90
CA LYS A 133 38.86 8.50 -24.92
C LYS A 133 37.60 8.30 -25.75
N LEU A 134 36.74 9.31 -25.78
CA LEU A 134 35.49 9.29 -26.52
C LEU A 134 35.63 10.01 -27.87
N VAL A 135 34.85 9.57 -28.85
CA VAL A 135 34.68 10.29 -30.12
C VAL A 135 33.91 11.58 -29.85
N GLU A 136 34.39 12.69 -30.40
CA GLU A 136 33.83 14.03 -30.18
C GLU A 136 32.32 14.07 -30.43
N GLY A 137 31.56 14.61 -29.47
CA GLY A 137 30.10 14.68 -29.54
C GLY A 137 29.35 13.37 -29.28
N SER A 138 30.02 12.28 -28.88
CA SER A 138 29.39 10.99 -28.61
C SER A 138 29.84 10.34 -27.30
N LEU A 139 29.13 9.30 -26.86
CA LEU A 139 29.56 8.40 -25.79
C LEU A 139 30.40 7.21 -26.31
N LYS A 140 30.66 7.11 -27.61
CA LYS A 140 31.40 5.97 -28.17
C LYS A 140 32.91 6.11 -27.93
N PRO A 141 33.63 5.03 -27.62
CA PRO A 141 35.06 5.09 -27.42
C PRO A 141 35.78 5.18 -28.77
N VAL A 142 36.96 5.81 -28.79
CA VAL A 142 37.83 5.90 -29.99
C VAL A 142 38.40 4.52 -30.37
N SER A 143 38.55 3.62 -29.38
CA SER A 143 39.04 2.26 -29.55
C SER A 143 38.25 1.29 -28.66
N PRO A 144 38.11 0.01 -29.02
CA PRO A 144 37.46 -1.00 -28.17
C PRO A 144 38.05 -1.01 -26.75
N SER A 145 37.18 -1.13 -25.74
CA SER A 145 37.60 -1.11 -24.34
C SER A 145 36.61 -1.89 -23.48
N GLU A 146 37.07 -2.95 -22.82
CA GLU A 146 36.24 -3.71 -21.88
C GLU A 146 35.72 -2.83 -20.74
N LYS A 147 36.53 -1.87 -20.28
CA LYS A 147 36.10 -0.87 -19.26
C LYS A 147 34.96 0.01 -19.77
N TYR A 148 34.97 0.35 -21.07
CA TYR A 148 33.87 1.08 -21.68
C TYR A 148 32.61 0.22 -21.68
N ASP A 149 32.67 -1.00 -22.20
CA ASP A 149 31.50 -1.89 -22.30
C ASP A 149 30.84 -2.12 -20.94
N MET A 150 31.67 -2.21 -19.90
CA MET A 150 31.28 -2.35 -18.52
C MET A 150 30.54 -1.11 -17.96
N ILE A 151 31.15 0.07 -18.09
CA ILE A 151 30.57 1.32 -17.58
C ILE A 151 29.34 1.71 -18.39
N HIS A 152 29.47 1.72 -19.72
CA HIS A 152 28.38 2.03 -20.64
C HIS A 152 27.22 1.05 -20.44
N GLY A 153 27.50 -0.25 -20.29
CA GLY A 153 26.48 -1.26 -20.03
C GLY A 153 25.68 -1.00 -18.76
N PHE A 154 26.31 -0.54 -17.67
CA PHE A 154 25.58 -0.13 -16.46
C PHE A 154 24.63 1.04 -16.73
N PHE A 155 25.10 2.08 -17.41
CA PHE A 155 24.27 3.26 -17.72
C PHE A 155 23.15 2.93 -18.73
N GLU A 156 23.40 2.04 -19.70
CA GLU A 156 22.37 1.51 -20.59
C GLU A 156 21.29 0.77 -19.79
N GLN A 157 21.66 -0.16 -18.91
CA GLN A 157 20.69 -0.88 -18.07
C GLN A 157 19.83 0.07 -17.20
N VAL A 158 20.46 1.09 -16.62
CA VAL A 158 19.73 2.12 -15.86
C VAL A 158 18.76 2.87 -16.78
N ARG A 159 19.18 3.28 -17.97
CA ARG A 159 18.33 3.99 -18.94
C ARG A 159 17.17 3.14 -19.43
N GLU A 160 17.41 1.87 -19.75
CA GLU A 160 16.39 0.90 -20.17
C GLU A 160 15.34 0.71 -19.07
N GLY A 161 15.76 0.46 -17.83
CA GLY A 161 14.84 0.25 -16.71
C GLY A 161 14.02 1.50 -16.35
N LEU A 162 14.63 2.69 -16.37
CA LEU A 162 13.91 3.96 -16.18
C LEU A 162 12.88 4.20 -17.29
N THR A 163 13.24 3.93 -18.54
CA THR A 163 12.34 4.08 -19.70
C THR A 163 11.17 3.09 -19.62
N CYS A 164 11.46 1.81 -19.36
CA CYS A 164 10.46 0.76 -19.20
C CYS A 164 9.44 1.13 -18.11
N ARG A 165 9.91 1.56 -16.93
CA ARG A 165 9.03 2.00 -15.84
C ARG A 165 8.17 3.21 -16.25
N GLN A 166 8.76 4.19 -16.93
CA GLN A 166 8.01 5.36 -17.40
C GLN A 166 6.89 4.96 -18.37
N GLU A 167 7.17 4.09 -19.33
CA GLU A 167 6.18 3.59 -20.29
C GLU A 167 5.08 2.78 -19.60
N LEU A 168 5.43 1.93 -18.64
CA LEU A 168 4.45 1.17 -17.85
C LEU A 168 3.53 2.09 -17.05
N LEU A 169 4.08 3.10 -16.38
CA LEU A 169 3.28 4.10 -15.67
C LEU A 169 2.34 4.84 -16.61
N GLN A 170 2.81 5.22 -17.80
CA GLN A 170 1.99 5.92 -18.79
C GLN A 170 0.85 5.04 -19.31
N LYS A 171 1.10 3.75 -19.57
CA LYS A 171 0.06 2.78 -19.94
C LYS A 171 -0.97 2.57 -18.83
N ALA A 172 -0.52 2.63 -17.57
CA ALA A 172 -1.38 2.43 -16.40
C ALA A 172 -2.14 3.70 -15.96
N GLU A 173 -1.83 4.88 -16.50
CA GLU A 173 -2.33 6.17 -16.00
C GLU A 173 -3.86 6.25 -16.00
N GLU A 174 -4.50 5.84 -17.09
CA GLU A 174 -5.97 5.87 -17.21
C GLU A 174 -6.66 4.90 -16.24
N LEU A 175 -6.12 3.69 -16.09
CA LEU A 175 -6.62 2.68 -15.15
C LEU A 175 -6.47 3.16 -13.72
N ALA A 176 -5.27 3.65 -13.36
CA ALA A 176 -5.00 4.19 -12.04
C ALA A 176 -5.91 5.39 -11.72
N TRP A 177 -6.22 6.23 -12.71
CA TRP A 177 -7.18 7.32 -12.53
C TRP A 177 -8.61 6.84 -12.33
N ARG A 178 -9.02 5.74 -13.00
CA ARG A 178 -10.31 5.10 -12.75
C ARG A 178 -10.41 4.61 -11.31
N ASP A 179 -9.39 3.90 -10.84
CA ASP A 179 -9.36 3.33 -9.49
C ASP A 179 -9.30 4.43 -8.43
N MET A 180 -8.58 5.52 -8.68
CA MET A 180 -8.59 6.71 -7.82
C MET A 180 -9.99 7.31 -7.65
N LYS A 181 -10.80 7.36 -8.71
CA LYS A 181 -12.19 7.81 -8.61
C LYS A 181 -13.02 6.85 -7.76
N GLN A 182 -12.87 5.54 -7.94
CA GLN A 182 -13.57 4.54 -7.13
C GLN A 182 -13.20 4.67 -5.64
N ILE A 183 -11.91 4.86 -5.34
CA ILE A 183 -11.45 5.11 -3.97
C ILE A 183 -12.08 6.38 -3.40
N ALA A 184 -12.18 7.45 -4.19
CA ALA A 184 -12.83 8.68 -3.76
C ALA A 184 -14.33 8.49 -3.50
N GLU A 185 -15.04 7.68 -4.30
CA GLU A 185 -16.45 7.33 -4.07
C GLU A 185 -16.64 6.55 -2.78
N GLN A 186 -15.76 5.58 -2.51
CA GLN A 186 -15.75 4.84 -1.26
C GLN A 186 -15.45 5.74 -0.06
N ALA A 187 -14.45 6.61 -0.18
CA ALA A 187 -14.06 7.55 0.86
C ALA A 187 -15.20 8.54 1.20
N PHE A 188 -15.93 9.00 0.18
CA PHE A 188 -17.05 9.93 0.35
C PHE A 188 -18.39 9.22 0.57
N ARG A 189 -18.43 7.88 0.46
CA ARG A 189 -19.60 7.02 0.68
C ARG A 189 -20.78 7.34 -0.25
N ARG A 190 -20.48 7.85 -1.43
CA ARG A 190 -21.45 8.19 -2.48
C ARG A 190 -20.73 8.32 -3.84
N PRO A 191 -21.45 8.24 -4.96
CA PRO A 191 -20.90 8.62 -6.26
C PRO A 191 -20.34 10.04 -6.25
N LEU A 192 -19.28 10.27 -7.03
CA LEU A 192 -18.72 11.60 -7.19
C LEU A 192 -19.70 12.49 -7.95
N SER A 193 -19.95 13.69 -7.41
CA SER A 193 -20.66 14.74 -8.15
C SER A 193 -19.77 15.25 -9.28
N ASP A 194 -20.34 15.92 -10.27
CA ASP A 194 -19.54 16.51 -11.36
C ASP A 194 -18.54 17.54 -10.84
N ARG A 195 -18.90 18.25 -9.77
CA ARG A 195 -17.97 19.14 -9.07
C ARG A 195 -16.81 18.38 -8.45
N ASP A 196 -17.06 17.26 -7.77
CA ASP A 196 -15.99 16.44 -7.18
C ASP A 196 -15.05 15.93 -8.28
N LYS A 197 -15.60 15.39 -9.38
CA LYS A 197 -14.81 14.92 -10.54
C LYS A 197 -13.95 16.04 -11.12
N GLN A 198 -14.53 17.22 -11.35
CA GLN A 198 -13.81 18.38 -11.89
C GLN A 198 -12.68 18.83 -10.94
N SER A 199 -12.94 18.92 -9.64
CA SER A 199 -11.91 19.30 -8.65
C SER A 199 -10.77 18.29 -8.58
N LEU A 200 -11.07 16.99 -8.55
CA LEU A 200 -10.03 15.94 -8.54
C LEU A 200 -9.22 15.93 -9.85
N ASN A 201 -9.87 16.06 -11.01
CA ASN A 201 -9.19 16.17 -12.29
C ASN A 201 -8.27 17.39 -12.36
N ALA A 202 -8.75 18.56 -11.89
CA ALA A 202 -7.98 19.79 -11.88
C ALA A 202 -6.76 19.67 -10.95
N LEU A 203 -6.93 19.06 -9.79
CA LEU A 203 -5.82 18.81 -8.85
C LEU A 203 -4.77 17.88 -9.46
N TYR A 204 -5.20 16.78 -10.08
CA TYR A 204 -4.29 15.86 -10.76
C TYR A 204 -3.48 16.58 -11.85
N ARG A 205 -4.16 17.35 -12.72
CA ARG A 205 -3.50 18.13 -13.78
C ARG A 205 -2.51 19.15 -13.21
N ALA A 206 -2.86 19.84 -12.14
CA ALA A 206 -1.97 20.81 -11.50
C ALA A 206 -0.65 20.16 -11.01
N PHE A 207 -0.70 18.93 -10.49
CA PHE A 207 0.52 18.19 -10.12
C PHE A 207 1.36 17.81 -11.34
N ARG A 208 0.70 17.35 -12.42
CA ARG A 208 1.38 17.02 -13.69
C ARG A 208 2.03 18.24 -14.33
N ASP A 209 1.35 19.39 -14.32
CA ASP A 209 1.87 20.67 -14.85
C ASP A 209 3.07 21.20 -14.06
N GLN A 210 3.17 20.85 -12.76
CA GLN A 210 4.34 21.13 -11.92
C GLN A 210 5.50 20.15 -12.16
N GLY A 211 5.37 19.21 -13.10
CA GLY A 211 6.39 18.23 -13.44
C GLY A 211 6.45 17.01 -12.52
N GLN A 212 5.46 16.80 -11.63
CA GLN A 212 5.41 15.58 -10.83
C GLN A 212 5.06 14.39 -11.70
N ASP A 213 5.66 13.23 -11.43
CA ASP A 213 5.31 11.98 -12.12
C ASP A 213 3.88 11.50 -11.79
N ILE A 214 3.44 10.47 -12.51
CA ILE A 214 2.09 9.90 -12.41
C ILE A 214 1.82 9.41 -10.98
N GLU A 215 2.75 8.65 -10.40
CA GLU A 215 2.58 8.02 -9.09
C GLU A 215 2.48 9.08 -7.97
N THR A 216 3.35 10.08 -8.02
CA THR A 216 3.40 11.20 -7.07
C THR A 216 2.13 12.04 -7.18
N SER A 217 1.67 12.31 -8.40
CA SER A 217 0.43 13.04 -8.65
C SER A 217 -0.79 12.29 -8.10
N LEU A 218 -0.90 10.98 -8.35
CA LEU A 218 -1.98 10.14 -7.81
C LEU A 218 -1.94 10.08 -6.28
N ARG A 219 -0.73 9.98 -5.69
CA ARG A 219 -0.53 10.03 -4.24
C ARG A 219 -1.00 11.36 -3.65
N GLY A 220 -0.69 12.47 -4.31
CA GLY A 220 -1.18 13.80 -3.91
C GLY A 220 -2.70 13.89 -3.94
N VAL A 221 -3.35 13.36 -4.98
CA VAL A 221 -4.82 13.30 -5.06
C VAL A 221 -5.41 12.41 -3.96
N MET A 222 -4.80 11.26 -3.70
CA MET A 222 -5.23 10.37 -2.60
C MET A 222 -5.14 11.08 -1.25
N THR A 223 -4.04 11.79 -0.98
CA THR A 223 -3.91 12.60 0.23
C THR A 223 -5.01 13.65 0.31
N ALA A 224 -5.34 14.35 -0.78
CA ALA A 224 -6.42 15.32 -0.78
C ALA A 224 -7.80 14.70 -0.50
N VAL A 225 -8.07 13.49 -1.03
CA VAL A 225 -9.29 12.72 -0.71
C VAL A 225 -9.34 12.38 0.78
N LEU A 226 -8.26 11.86 1.34
CA LEU A 226 -8.18 11.48 2.76
C LEU A 226 -8.19 12.66 3.73
N MET A 227 -7.78 13.85 3.29
CA MET A 227 -7.84 15.08 4.08
C MET A 227 -9.13 15.88 3.87
N SER A 228 -10.01 15.42 2.97
CA SER A 228 -11.27 16.08 2.70
C SER A 228 -12.21 16.01 3.91
N PRO A 229 -12.94 17.09 4.26
CA PRO A 229 -14.01 17.03 5.25
C PRO A 229 -15.05 15.95 4.94
N ARG A 230 -15.27 15.63 3.66
CA ARG A 230 -16.19 14.56 3.23
C ARG A 230 -15.72 13.17 3.64
N PHE A 231 -14.42 12.97 3.83
CA PHE A 231 -13.85 11.74 4.38
C PHE A 231 -13.80 11.80 5.90
N CYS A 232 -13.21 12.86 6.47
CA CYS A 232 -12.94 13.00 7.91
C CYS A 232 -14.21 13.09 8.76
N TYR A 233 -15.30 13.65 8.20
CA TYR A 233 -16.55 13.85 8.92
C TYR A 233 -17.70 13.13 8.22
N ARG A 234 -18.65 12.66 9.03
CA ARG A 234 -19.96 12.18 8.57
C ARG A 234 -20.97 13.29 8.82
N TYR A 235 -21.17 14.16 7.82
CA TYR A 235 -22.17 15.21 7.86
C TYR A 235 -23.12 15.08 6.66
N THR A 236 -24.33 15.59 6.81
CA THR A 236 -25.32 15.65 5.72
C THR A 236 -25.38 17.09 5.24
N GLU A 237 -25.23 17.31 3.94
CA GLU A 237 -25.47 18.62 3.34
C GLU A 237 -26.98 18.90 3.37
N VAL A 238 -27.38 19.88 4.16
CA VAL A 238 -28.78 20.32 4.28
C VAL A 238 -29.01 21.42 3.24
N ALA A 239 -30.07 21.30 2.43
CA ALA A 239 -30.48 22.37 1.53
C ALA A 239 -30.88 23.61 2.34
N SER A 240 -30.46 24.79 1.89
CA SER A 240 -30.75 26.05 2.57
C SER A 240 -32.27 26.28 2.66
N GLY A 241 -32.79 26.56 3.86
CA GLY A 241 -34.18 27.01 4.06
C GLY A 241 -35.15 26.03 4.74
N SER A 242 -34.68 24.93 5.34
CA SER A 242 -35.52 24.05 6.17
C SER A 242 -34.76 23.55 7.39
N ASP A 243 -35.37 23.63 8.57
CA ASP A 243 -34.75 23.23 9.85
C ASP A 243 -34.61 21.70 9.97
N VAL A 244 -35.44 20.94 9.24
CA VAL A 244 -35.43 19.46 9.23
C VAL A 244 -35.63 18.97 7.79
N VAL A 245 -34.68 18.17 7.31
CA VAL A 245 -34.77 17.50 5.99
C VAL A 245 -34.54 15.99 6.16
N PRO A 246 -35.21 15.14 5.36
CA PRO A 246 -34.91 13.71 5.37
C PRO A 246 -33.47 13.47 4.90
N LEU A 247 -32.84 12.43 5.44
CA LEU A 247 -31.53 12.00 4.97
C LEU A 247 -31.66 11.45 3.54
N SER A 248 -30.68 11.75 2.70
CA SER A 248 -30.55 11.06 1.41
C SER A 248 -30.27 9.57 1.63
N ASP A 249 -30.56 8.75 0.63
CA ASP A 249 -30.31 7.31 0.70
C ASP A 249 -28.83 6.97 1.00
N TYR A 250 -27.89 7.73 0.43
CA TYR A 250 -26.47 7.57 0.75
C TYR A 250 -26.13 7.95 2.20
N ALA A 251 -26.73 9.02 2.72
CA ALA A 251 -26.55 9.43 4.11
C ALA A 251 -27.17 8.40 5.07
N LEU A 252 -28.31 7.80 4.70
CA LEU A 252 -28.96 6.74 5.45
C LEU A 252 -28.14 5.45 5.45
N ALA A 253 -27.65 5.01 4.28
CA ALA A 253 -26.71 3.88 4.16
C ALA A 253 -25.46 4.08 5.02
N SER A 254 -24.83 5.25 4.92
CA SER A 254 -23.66 5.57 5.73
C SER A 254 -23.99 5.62 7.22
N ARG A 255 -25.16 6.12 7.61
CA ARG A 255 -25.56 6.17 9.03
C ARG A 255 -25.76 4.76 9.57
N LEU A 256 -26.44 3.89 8.83
CA LEU A 256 -26.69 2.51 9.23
C LEU A 256 -25.40 1.69 9.32
N SER A 257 -24.50 1.82 8.34
CA SER A 257 -23.22 1.08 8.33
C SER A 257 -22.31 1.46 9.48
N TYR A 258 -22.19 2.75 9.79
CA TYR A 258 -21.35 3.17 10.92
C TYR A 258 -22.00 2.93 12.26
N PHE A 259 -23.33 2.87 12.33
CA PHE A 259 -24.02 2.52 13.55
C PHE A 259 -23.83 1.02 13.89
N LEU A 260 -23.98 0.12 12.92
CA LEU A 260 -23.91 -1.33 13.15
C LEU A 260 -22.51 -1.94 12.99
N TRP A 261 -21.70 -1.41 12.08
CA TRP A 261 -20.42 -2.03 11.69
C TRP A 261 -19.21 -1.13 11.93
N SER A 262 -19.41 0.11 12.39
CA SER A 262 -18.33 1.10 12.58
C SER A 262 -17.44 1.30 11.34
N THR A 263 -17.96 0.99 10.14
CA THR A 263 -17.21 1.02 8.89
C THR A 263 -18.11 1.39 7.69
N LEU A 264 -17.51 1.46 6.50
CA LEU A 264 -18.17 1.83 5.25
C LEU A 264 -19.36 0.90 4.94
N PRO A 265 -20.41 1.42 4.28
CA PRO A 265 -21.47 0.58 3.74
C PRO A 265 -20.89 -0.37 2.70
N ASP A 266 -21.40 -1.60 2.66
CA ASP A 266 -21.01 -2.57 1.64
C ASP A 266 -21.70 -2.28 0.30
N GLU A 267 -21.28 -3.02 -0.73
CA GLU A 267 -21.78 -2.83 -2.10
C GLU A 267 -23.30 -3.03 -2.19
N GLU A 268 -23.86 -3.99 -1.45
CA GLU A 268 -25.30 -4.27 -1.45
C GLU A 268 -26.09 -3.08 -0.87
N LEU A 269 -25.65 -2.53 0.26
CA LEU A 269 -26.30 -1.36 0.88
C LEU A 269 -26.12 -0.09 0.01
N LEU A 270 -24.94 0.09 -0.60
CA LEU A 270 -24.70 1.19 -1.54
C LEU A 270 -25.52 1.06 -2.83
N ALA A 271 -25.77 -0.15 -3.33
CA ALA A 271 -26.61 -0.39 -4.49
C ALA A 271 -28.08 -0.05 -4.18
N ALA A 272 -28.57 -0.45 -3.00
CA ALA A 272 -29.90 -0.06 -2.54
C ALA A 272 -30.03 1.47 -2.43
N ALA A 273 -29.01 2.13 -1.88
CA ALA A 273 -28.96 3.59 -1.82
C ALA A 273 -28.98 4.24 -3.21
N THR A 274 -28.20 3.70 -4.14
CA THR A 274 -28.11 4.20 -5.52
C THR A 274 -29.43 4.05 -6.26
N SER A 275 -30.20 3.01 -5.97
CA SER A 275 -31.54 2.81 -6.54
C SER A 275 -32.64 3.65 -5.88
N GLY A 276 -32.32 4.44 -4.85
CA GLY A 276 -33.29 5.27 -4.13
C GLY A 276 -34.32 4.48 -3.30
N LYS A 277 -33.98 3.25 -2.91
CA LYS A 277 -34.90 2.33 -2.24
C LYS A 277 -34.77 2.31 -0.71
N LEU A 278 -33.74 2.94 -0.13
CA LEU A 278 -33.53 2.87 1.32
C LEU A 278 -34.51 3.72 2.13
N GLN A 279 -35.26 4.59 1.46
CA GLN A 279 -36.40 5.29 2.09
C GLN A 279 -37.59 4.36 2.37
N ASP A 280 -37.67 3.20 1.70
CA ASP A 280 -38.69 2.19 1.98
C ASP A 280 -38.33 1.46 3.28
N GLU A 281 -39.21 1.55 4.27
CA GLU A 281 -39.01 0.94 5.59
C GLU A 281 -38.78 -0.57 5.51
N SER A 282 -39.45 -1.27 4.59
CA SER A 282 -39.29 -2.71 4.42
C SER A 282 -37.91 -3.09 3.88
N VAL A 283 -37.36 -2.27 2.98
CA VAL A 283 -36.01 -2.43 2.41
C VAL A 283 -34.96 -2.10 3.47
N LEU A 284 -35.15 -1.01 4.20
CA LEU A 284 -34.25 -0.62 5.29
C LEU A 284 -34.18 -1.72 6.37
N LEU A 285 -35.35 -2.23 6.80
CA LEU A 285 -35.44 -3.29 7.78
C LEU A 285 -34.79 -4.59 7.30
N ALA A 286 -34.93 -4.93 6.02
CA ALA A 286 -34.26 -6.09 5.42
C ALA A 286 -32.72 -5.95 5.50
N HIS A 287 -32.18 -4.80 5.13
CA HIS A 287 -30.73 -4.54 5.24
C HIS A 287 -30.26 -4.53 6.70
N THR A 288 -31.02 -3.93 7.62
CA THR A 288 -30.69 -3.98 9.06
C THR A 288 -30.58 -5.42 9.55
N ARG A 289 -31.59 -6.26 9.29
CA ARG A 289 -31.58 -7.68 9.71
C ARG A 289 -30.43 -8.48 9.09
N ARG A 290 -30.11 -8.22 7.82
CA ARG A 290 -28.96 -8.83 7.13
C ARG A 290 -27.66 -8.43 7.82
N MET A 291 -27.48 -7.13 8.10
CA MET A 291 -26.26 -6.60 8.69
C MET A 291 -26.03 -7.05 10.13
N LEU A 292 -27.10 -7.27 10.90
CA LEU A 292 -27.02 -7.82 12.26
C LEU A 292 -26.53 -9.27 12.30
N LYS A 293 -26.55 -10.00 11.17
CA LYS A 293 -26.04 -11.36 11.04
C LYS A 293 -24.64 -11.45 10.44
N ASP A 294 -24.06 -10.30 10.06
CA ASP A 294 -22.70 -10.24 9.53
C ASP A 294 -21.71 -10.10 10.70
N ARG A 295 -20.56 -10.79 10.59
CA ARG A 295 -19.47 -10.72 11.58
C ARG A 295 -19.05 -9.29 11.97
N LYS A 296 -19.23 -8.30 11.09
CA LYS A 296 -18.92 -6.89 11.39
C LYS A 296 -19.77 -6.32 12.53
N VAL A 297 -20.89 -6.95 12.88
CA VAL A 297 -21.75 -6.54 14.01
C VAL A 297 -21.04 -6.60 15.36
N GLU A 298 -19.94 -7.37 15.47
CA GLU A 298 -19.04 -7.35 16.63
C GLU A 298 -18.58 -5.92 16.97
N SER A 299 -18.45 -5.04 15.96
CA SER A 299 -18.13 -3.63 16.20
C SER A 299 -19.23 -2.90 16.96
N PHE A 300 -20.51 -3.21 16.72
CA PHE A 300 -21.61 -2.64 17.50
C PHE A 300 -21.61 -3.16 18.93
N ALA A 301 -21.36 -4.45 19.11
CA ALA A 301 -21.11 -5.05 20.43
C ALA A 301 -20.02 -4.26 21.18
N ARG A 302 -18.83 -4.17 20.59
CA ARG A 302 -17.67 -3.50 21.18
C ARG A 302 -17.89 -2.01 21.46
N GLU A 303 -18.49 -1.27 20.52
CA GLU A 303 -18.58 0.19 20.62
C GLU A 303 -19.80 0.64 21.44
N PHE A 304 -21.00 0.15 21.13
CA PHE A 304 -22.22 0.59 21.81
C PHE A 304 -22.31 0.01 23.22
N PHE A 305 -22.23 -1.32 23.35
CA PHE A 305 -22.31 -1.95 24.68
C PHE A 305 -21.04 -1.68 25.48
N GLY A 306 -19.88 -1.57 24.84
CA GLY A 306 -18.65 -1.17 25.54
C GLY A 306 -18.71 0.23 26.15
N GLN A 307 -19.39 1.18 25.51
CA GLN A 307 -19.65 2.50 26.10
C GLN A 307 -20.72 2.44 27.19
N TRP A 308 -21.83 1.75 26.92
CA TRP A 308 -22.95 1.66 27.85
C TRP A 308 -22.58 0.95 29.15
N LEU A 309 -21.90 -0.19 29.05
CA LEU A 309 -21.45 -1.02 30.19
C LEU A 309 -20.01 -0.70 30.63
N ARG A 310 -19.37 0.29 30.01
CA ARG A 310 -18.05 0.84 30.37
C ARG A 310 -16.86 -0.13 30.27
N TYR A 311 -16.93 -1.15 29.40
CA TYR A 311 -15.79 -2.03 29.14
C TYR A 311 -14.93 -1.61 27.93
N ARG A 312 -15.37 -0.65 27.09
CA ARG A 312 -14.64 -0.24 25.88
C ARG A 312 -13.18 0.16 26.17
N ASP A 313 -12.97 0.88 27.27
CA ASP A 313 -11.68 1.47 27.63
C ASP A 313 -10.89 0.56 28.61
N TYR A 314 -11.34 -0.68 28.84
CA TYR A 314 -10.78 -1.59 29.82
C TYR A 314 -9.28 -1.89 29.60
N LEU A 315 -8.87 -2.12 28.36
CA LEU A 315 -7.46 -2.40 28.04
C LEU A 315 -6.55 -1.17 28.23
N ALA A 316 -7.10 0.03 28.08
CA ALA A 316 -6.36 1.27 28.30
C ALA A 316 -6.26 1.64 29.79
N ASN A 317 -7.15 1.11 30.63
CA ASN A 317 -7.20 1.39 32.06
C ASN A 317 -6.57 0.23 32.84
N ASP A 318 -5.32 0.38 33.24
CA ASP A 318 -4.67 -0.58 34.13
C ASP A 318 -4.60 -0.05 35.57
N SER A 319 -5.57 -0.44 36.38
CA SER A 319 -5.60 -0.08 37.80
C SER A 319 -5.01 -1.15 38.72
N VAL A 320 -4.53 -2.27 38.18
CA VAL A 320 -4.07 -3.42 38.99
C VAL A 320 -2.55 -3.36 39.13
N ASN A 321 -2.07 -3.53 40.36
CA ASN A 321 -0.63 -3.64 40.61
C ASN A 321 -0.13 -5.03 40.17
N GLY A 322 0.62 -5.09 39.07
CA GLY A 322 1.18 -6.33 38.54
C GLY A 322 2.16 -7.06 39.47
N GLU A 323 2.85 -6.36 40.37
CA GLU A 323 3.71 -7.01 41.38
C GLU A 323 2.87 -7.74 42.43
N ALA A 324 1.73 -7.16 42.82
CA ALA A 324 0.80 -7.76 43.77
C ALA A 324 -0.03 -8.89 43.14
N PHE A 325 -0.28 -8.82 41.83
CA PHE A 325 -1.08 -9.80 41.09
C PHE A 325 -0.38 -10.30 39.83
N PRO A 326 0.68 -11.14 39.95
CA PRO A 326 1.46 -11.60 38.79
C PRO A 326 0.67 -12.42 37.76
N GLY A 327 -0.47 -12.98 38.16
CA GLY A 327 -1.38 -13.71 37.25
C GLY A 327 -2.29 -12.81 36.41
N TYR A 328 -2.32 -11.50 36.68
CA TYR A 328 -3.07 -10.52 35.92
C TYR A 328 -2.23 -10.01 34.73
N THR A 329 -1.99 -10.90 33.78
CA THR A 329 -1.17 -10.61 32.59
C THR A 329 -1.98 -9.89 31.52
N ASP A 330 -1.29 -9.30 30.54
CA ASP A 330 -1.94 -8.65 29.39
C ASP A 330 -2.78 -9.65 28.56
N GLU A 331 -2.37 -10.91 28.48
CA GLU A 331 -3.15 -11.97 27.83
C GLU A 331 -4.46 -12.24 28.57
N LEU A 332 -4.44 -12.26 29.91
CA LEU A 332 -5.65 -12.42 30.70
C LEU A 332 -6.58 -11.21 30.55
N ARG A 333 -6.02 -10.00 30.54
CA ARG A 333 -6.79 -8.77 30.30
C ARG A 333 -7.46 -8.79 28.93
N GLN A 334 -6.74 -9.17 27.88
CA GLN A 334 -7.35 -9.34 26.56
C GLN A 334 -8.49 -10.37 26.61
N ALA A 335 -8.29 -11.51 27.28
CA ALA A 335 -9.32 -12.53 27.40
C ALA A 335 -10.58 -12.02 28.16
N MET A 336 -10.39 -11.27 29.24
CA MET A 336 -11.48 -10.63 29.99
C MET A 336 -12.22 -9.57 29.16
N PHE A 337 -11.53 -8.84 28.29
CA PHE A 337 -12.16 -7.89 27.38
C PHE A 337 -13.00 -8.57 26.30
N GLU A 338 -12.52 -9.70 25.78
CA GLU A 338 -13.20 -10.46 24.72
C GLU A 338 -14.50 -11.11 25.18
N GLU A 339 -14.61 -11.51 26.44
CA GLU A 339 -15.82 -12.17 26.98
C GLU A 339 -17.11 -11.34 26.79
N PRO A 340 -17.22 -10.10 27.32
CA PRO A 340 -18.43 -9.31 27.16
C PRO A 340 -18.68 -8.92 25.70
N VAL A 341 -17.63 -8.78 24.87
CA VAL A 341 -17.78 -8.51 23.43
C VAL A 341 -18.41 -9.71 22.72
N ARG A 342 -17.97 -10.93 23.01
CA ARG A 342 -18.51 -12.16 22.43
C ARG A 342 -19.93 -12.45 22.91
N LEU A 343 -20.20 -12.26 24.19
CA LEU A 343 -21.55 -12.36 24.73
C LEU A 343 -22.49 -11.39 24.03
N ALA A 344 -22.12 -10.11 23.93
CA ALA A 344 -22.89 -9.09 23.22
C ALA A 344 -23.21 -9.52 21.78
N THR A 345 -22.17 -9.95 21.07
CA THR A 345 -22.26 -10.32 19.65
C THR A 345 -23.24 -11.49 19.49
N HIS A 346 -23.12 -12.51 20.33
CA HIS A 346 -24.05 -13.63 20.34
C HIS A 346 -25.50 -13.20 20.60
N LEU A 347 -25.72 -12.34 21.60
CA LEU A 347 -27.08 -11.87 21.93
C LEU A 347 -27.69 -11.08 20.76
N ILE A 348 -26.90 -10.29 20.03
CA ILE A 348 -27.34 -9.55 18.85
C ILE A 348 -27.66 -10.51 17.69
N GLU A 349 -26.73 -11.40 17.34
CA GLU A 349 -26.86 -12.32 16.20
C GLU A 349 -28.03 -13.29 16.36
N GLN A 350 -28.29 -13.73 17.60
CA GLN A 350 -29.36 -14.66 17.94
C GLN A 350 -30.68 -13.97 18.32
N ASP A 351 -30.77 -12.65 18.17
CA ASP A 351 -31.95 -11.84 18.52
C ASP A 351 -32.49 -12.15 19.92
N LYS A 352 -31.56 -12.23 20.89
CA LYS A 352 -31.89 -12.56 22.28
C LYS A 352 -32.44 -11.35 23.04
N PRO A 353 -33.31 -11.56 24.04
CA PRO A 353 -33.76 -10.48 24.89
C PRO A 353 -32.59 -9.75 25.56
N ILE A 354 -32.65 -8.41 25.62
CA ILE A 354 -31.62 -7.61 26.29
C ILE A 354 -31.41 -7.99 27.77
N THR A 355 -32.41 -8.61 28.40
CA THR A 355 -32.32 -9.11 29.77
C THR A 355 -31.31 -10.24 29.94
N GLU A 356 -30.94 -10.95 28.87
CA GLU A 356 -29.92 -12.01 28.90
C GLU A 356 -28.54 -11.48 29.32
N TRP A 357 -28.26 -10.21 29.09
CA TRP A 357 -27.05 -9.56 29.62
C TRP A 357 -26.89 -9.66 31.15
N LEU A 358 -28.01 -9.79 31.87
CA LEU A 358 -28.03 -9.88 33.33
C LEU A 358 -28.43 -11.27 33.85
N ARG A 359 -29.01 -12.10 32.99
CA ARG A 359 -29.66 -13.36 33.39
C ARG A 359 -29.07 -14.61 32.74
N SER A 360 -28.19 -14.44 31.76
CA SER A 360 -27.56 -15.56 31.05
C SER A 360 -26.86 -16.48 32.04
N ASP A 361 -27.10 -17.79 31.92
CA ASP A 361 -26.40 -18.85 32.63
C ASP A 361 -25.16 -19.37 31.88
N PHE A 362 -24.83 -18.73 30.75
CA PHE A 362 -23.66 -19.01 29.93
C PHE A 362 -22.87 -17.73 29.61
N THR A 363 -21.60 -17.93 29.24
CA THR A 363 -20.69 -16.87 28.76
C THR A 363 -19.69 -17.46 27.75
N PHE A 364 -18.81 -16.62 27.21
CA PHE A 364 -17.80 -16.99 26.21
C PHE A 364 -16.40 -16.87 26.80
N VAL A 365 -15.80 -18.02 27.14
CA VAL A 365 -14.45 -18.09 27.67
C VAL A 365 -13.48 -18.71 26.66
N ASN A 366 -12.29 -18.16 26.55
CA ASN A 366 -11.15 -18.82 25.91
C ASN A 366 -10.34 -19.60 26.95
N GLY A 367 -9.30 -20.35 26.54
CA GLY A 367 -8.51 -21.15 27.48
C GLY A 367 -7.82 -20.35 28.60
N VAL A 368 -7.41 -19.11 28.32
CA VAL A 368 -6.78 -18.23 29.32
C VAL A 368 -7.80 -17.84 30.40
N LEU A 369 -8.99 -17.41 29.97
CA LEU A 369 -10.07 -17.01 30.89
C LEU A 369 -10.67 -18.20 31.64
N ALA A 370 -10.82 -19.36 30.97
CA ALA A 370 -11.30 -20.59 31.59
C ALA A 370 -10.41 -21.00 32.76
N LYS A 371 -9.08 -21.02 32.56
CA LYS A 371 -8.11 -21.31 33.62
C LYS A 371 -8.20 -20.30 34.77
N HIS A 372 -8.43 -19.03 34.46
CA HIS A 372 -8.60 -18.00 35.49
C HIS A 372 -9.88 -18.20 36.32
N TYR A 373 -10.96 -18.67 35.70
CA TYR A 373 -12.22 -19.02 36.38
C TYR A 373 -12.21 -20.40 37.04
N GLY A 374 -11.10 -21.13 36.98
CA GLY A 374 -10.94 -22.45 37.61
C GLY A 374 -11.53 -23.60 36.79
N GLY A 375 -11.74 -23.41 35.49
CA GLY A 375 -12.00 -24.49 34.53
C GLY A 375 -10.71 -25.16 34.06
N ASP A 376 -10.83 -26.42 33.61
CA ASP A 376 -9.74 -27.23 33.05
C ASP A 376 -9.35 -26.82 31.62
#